data_AF-A0A6N2N506-F1
#
_entry.id   AF-A0A6N2N506-F1
#
_cell.length_a   1.000
_cell.length_b   1.000
_cell.length_c   1.000
_cell.angle_alpha   90.00
_cell.angle_beta   90.00
_cell.angle_gamma   90.00
#
_symmetry.space_group_name_H-M   'P 1'
#
loop_
_entity.id
_entity.type
_entity.pdbx_description
1 polymer ?
#
loop_
_entity_poly.entity_id
_entity_poly.type
_entity_poly.pdbx_seq_one_letter_code
_entity_poly.pdbx_strand_id
1 'polypeptide(L)' 'MEICCGISLFGPPGTGKTLLAKALATEAGANFISITDAEKLTKALFSFASKLAPVIIFFAWCSWWLF' A
#
# COMPACT_ATOMS: atom_id res chain seq x y z
N MET A 1 -11.86 -15.08 9.38
CA MET A 1 -11.02 -14.29 8.46
C MET A 1 -10.90 -12.92 9.08
N GLU A 2 -9.80 -12.66 9.79
CA GLU A 2 -9.61 -11.39 10.47
C GLU A 2 -9.47 -10.26 9.44
N ILE A 3 -10.22 -9.20 9.67
CA ILE A 3 -10.26 -8.02 8.81
C ILE A 3 -9.23 -7.05 9.40
N CYS A 4 -7.99 -7.11 8.92
CA CYS A 4 -6.97 -6.15 9.35
C CYS A 4 -7.29 -4.78 8.72
N CYS A 5 -7.76 -3.83 9.53
CA CYS A 5 -8.14 -2.48 9.08
C CYS A 5 -6.97 -1.56 8.66
N GLY A 6 -5.76 -2.10 8.49
CA GLY A 6 -4.58 -1.35 8.05
C GLY A 6 -3.34 -1.74 8.84
N ILE A 7 -2.18 -1.74 8.17
CA ILE A 7 -0.89 -2.07 8.76
C ILE A 7 0.07 -0.92 8.45
N SER A 8 0.72 -0.38 9.47
CA SER A 8 1.76 0.63 9.32
C SER A 8 3.13 -0.03 9.46
N LEU A 9 3.94 0.03 8.40
CA LEU A 9 5.30 -0.49 8.37
C LEU A 9 6.29 0.67 8.52
N PHE A 10 6.97 0.77 9.65
CA PHE A 10 7.95 1.83 9.93
C PHE A 10 9.41 1.33 9.93
N GLY A 11 10.36 2.23 9.66
CA GLY A 11 11.80 2.03 9.86
C GLY A 11 12.66 2.61 8.73
N PRO A 12 13.99 2.41 8.77
CA PRO A 12 14.93 3.07 7.87
C PRO A 12 14.72 2.68 6.40
N PRO A 13 15.11 3.53 5.43
CA PRO A 13 15.12 3.15 4.03
C PRO A 13 15.98 1.89 3.83
N GLY A 14 15.55 0.99 2.94
CA GLY A 14 16.29 -0.26 2.66
C GLY A 14 15.91 -1.47 3.52
N THR A 15 15.01 -1.37 4.51
CA THR A 15 14.53 -2.56 5.27
C THR A 15 13.47 -3.40 4.55
N GLY A 16 13.26 -3.20 3.25
CA GLY A 16 12.37 -4.06 2.45
C GLY A 16 10.87 -3.91 2.73
N LYS A 17 10.40 -2.83 3.36
CA LYS A 17 8.97 -2.62 3.70
C LYS A 17 8.06 -2.72 2.47
N THR A 18 8.45 -2.05 1.39
CA THR A 18 7.74 -2.10 0.10
C THR A 18 7.80 -3.49 -0.54
N LEU A 19 8.92 -4.18 -0.40
CA LEU A 19 9.08 -5.55 -0.91
C LEU A 19 8.18 -6.53 -0.15
N LEU A 20 8.07 -6.38 1.17
CA LEU A 20 7.16 -7.16 2.01
C LEU A 20 5.70 -6.93 1.60
N ALA A 21 5.29 -5.67 1.45
CA ALA A 21 3.93 -5.34 1.03
C ALA A 21 3.59 -5.94 -0.36
N LYS A 22 4.55 -5.93 -1.29
CA LYS A 22 4.40 -6.53 -2.61
C LYS A 22 4.37 -8.06 -2.57
N ALA A 23 5.24 -8.68 -1.77
CA ALA A 23 5.27 -10.13 -1.59
C ALA A 23 3.95 -10.64 -0.99
N LEU A 24 3.44 -9.96 0.05
CA LEU A 24 2.14 -10.26 0.65
C LEU A 24 1.00 -10.14 -0.35
N ALA A 25 1.02 -9.14 -1.22
CA ALA A 25 0.00 -9.01 -2.25
C ALA A 25 0.04 -10.13 -3.28
N THR A 26 1.25 -10.54 -3.69
CA THR A 26 1.43 -11.70 -4.56
C THR A 26 0.94 -12.99 -3.90
N GLU A 27 1.29 -13.23 -2.63
CA GLU A 27 0.85 -14.42 -1.87
C GLU A 27 -0.66 -14.45 -1.65
N ALA A 28 -1.27 -13.28 -1.38
CA ALA A 28 -2.71 -13.15 -1.22
C ALA A 28 -3.49 -13.19 -2.54
N GLY A 29 -2.80 -13.19 -3.69
CA GLY A 29 -3.44 -13.06 -5.01
C GLY A 29 -4.21 -11.74 -5.17
N ALA A 30 -3.81 -10.71 -4.44
CA ALA A 30 -4.47 -9.40 -4.42
C ALA A 30 -3.75 -8.40 -5.32
N ASN A 31 -4.51 -7.48 -5.91
CA ASN A 31 -3.95 -6.39 -6.69
C ASN A 31 -3.11 -5.48 -5.77
N PHE A 32 -1.91 -5.11 -6.19
CA PHE A 32 -1.04 -4.21 -5.42
C PHE A 32 -1.05 -2.81 -6.05
N ILE A 33 -1.46 -1.80 -5.29
CA ILE A 33 -1.47 -0.40 -5.72
C ILE A 33 -0.55 0.41 -4.81
N SER A 34 0.52 0.97 -5.36
CA SER A 34 1.42 1.88 -4.64
C SER A 34 1.04 3.34 -4.93
N ILE A 35 0.77 4.11 -3.88
CA ILE A 35 0.45 5.54 -3.95
C ILE A 35 1.59 6.31 -3.32
N THR A 36 2.21 7.20 -4.09
CA THR A 36 3.23 8.12 -3.57
C THR A 36 2.63 9.44 -3.09
N ASP A 37 1.50 9.84 -3.68
CA ASP A 37 0.82 11.11 -3.42
C ASP A 37 -0.70 10.88 -3.28
N ALA A 38 -1.18 10.92 -2.04
CA ALA A 38 -2.53 10.48 -1.70
C ALA A 38 -3.62 11.55 -1.90
N GLU A 39 -3.23 12.79 -2.17
CA GLU A 39 -4.10 13.94 -1.92
C GLU A 39 -5.18 14.13 -3.00
N LYS A 40 -4.82 13.89 -4.27
CA LYS A 40 -5.72 14.17 -5.41
C LYS A 40 -6.51 12.96 -5.89
N LEU A 41 -6.04 11.74 -5.64
CA LEU A 41 -6.57 10.54 -6.29
C LEU A 41 -7.24 9.54 -5.33
N THR A 42 -7.23 9.78 -4.02
CA THR A 42 -7.77 8.84 -3.02
C THR A 42 -9.21 8.44 -3.30
N LYS A 43 -10.11 9.41 -3.57
CA LYS A 43 -11.54 9.12 -3.80
C LYS A 43 -11.77 8.21 -5.01
N ALA A 44 -11.15 8.55 -6.15
CA ALA A 44 -11.27 7.74 -7.36
C ALA A 44 -10.65 6.36 -7.13
N LEU A 45 -9.49 6.32 -6.46
CA LEU A 45 -8.78 5.08 -6.19
C LEU A 45 -9.59 4.11 -5.33
N PHE A 46 -10.24 4.58 -4.25
CA PHE A 46 -11.09 3.72 -3.44
C PHE A 46 -12.28 3.15 -4.24
N SER A 47 -12.86 3.92 -5.16
CA SER A 47 -13.91 3.42 -6.05
C SER A 47 -13.41 2.33 -7.00
N PHE A 48 -12.21 2.47 -7.55
CA PHE A 48 -11.57 1.43 -8.37
C PHE A 48 -11.16 0.21 -7.55
N ALA A 49 -10.57 0.43 -6.38
CA ALA A 49 -10.14 -0.61 -5.46
C ALA A 49 -11.32 -1.53 -5.07
N SER A 50 -12.50 -0.97 -4.81
CA SER A 50 -13.70 -1.75 -4.52
C SER A 50 -14.15 -2.63 -5.70
N LYS A 51 -13.85 -2.26 -6.95
CA LYS A 51 -14.19 -3.04 -8.15
C LYS A 51 -13.13 -4.11 -8.46
N LEU A 52 -11.89 -3.86 -8.06
CA LEU A 52 -10.72 -4.72 -8.30
C LEU A 52 -10.41 -5.62 -7.08
N ALA A 53 -11.35 -5.76 -6.15
CA ALA A 53 -11.18 -6.57 -4.96
C ALA A 53 -10.89 -8.04 -5.33
N PRO A 54 -9.91 -8.70 -4.70
CA PRO A 54 -9.08 -8.24 -3.57
C PRO A 54 -7.92 -7.31 -3.97
N VAL A 55 -7.69 -6.25 -3.21
CA VAL A 55 -6.64 -5.23 -3.49
C VAL A 55 -5.97 -4.74 -2.19
N ILE A 56 -4.65 -4.56 -2.25
CA ILE A 56 -3.81 -3.98 -1.20
C ILE A 56 -3.32 -2.63 -1.68
N ILE A 57 -3.65 -1.59 -0.90
CA ILE A 57 -3.25 -0.21 -1.16
C ILE A 57 -2.06 0.11 -0.25
N PHE A 58 -0.91 0.37 -0.86
CA PHE A 58 0.32 0.73 -0.18
C PHE A 58 0.59 2.23 -0.33
N PHE A 59 0.71 2.94 0.79
CA PHE A 59 1.09 4.35 0.80
C PHE A 59 2.61 4.48 0.97
N ALA A 60 3.30 4.82 -0.12
CA ALA A 60 4.74 5.07 -0.13
C ALA A 60 5.01 6.54 0.21
N TRP A 61 5.21 6.85 1.49
CA TRP A 61 5.69 8.18 1.88
C TRP A 61 7.15 8.35 1.44
N CYS A 62 7.34 8.98 0.28
CA CYS A 62 8.66 9.26 -0.32
C CYS A 62 9.32 10.53 0.27
N SER A 63 9.03 10.88 1.53
CA SER A 63 9.64 12.05 2.18
C SER A 63 9.98 11.74 3.63
N TRP A 64 10.90 10.79 3.80
CA TRP A 64 11.70 10.64 5.02
C TRP A 64 13.18 10.54 4.62
N TRP A 65 13.62 11.42 3.71
CA TRP A 65 15.03 11.57 3.33
C TRP A 65 15.30 12.93 2.67
N LEU A 66 14.87 14.01 3.33
CA LEU A 66 15.28 15.37 3.00
C LEU A 66 15.74 16.15 4.25
N PHE A 67 16.18 15.41 5.27
CA PHE A 67 17.02 15.86 6.38
C PHE A 67 18.04 14.77 6.69
#